data_AF-A0A1U8B9P9-F1
#
_entry.id   AF-A0A1U8B9P9-F1
#
_cell.length_a   1.000
_cell.length_b   1.000
_cell.length_c   1.000
_cell.angle_alpha   90.00
_cell.angle_beta   90.00
_cell.angle_gamma   90.00
#
_symmetry.space_group_name_H-M   'P 1'
#
loop_
_entity.id
_entity.type
_entity.pdbx_description
1 polymer ?
#
loop_
_entity_poly.entity_id
_entity_poly.type
_entity_poly.pdbx_seq_one_letter_code
_entity_poly.pdbx_strand_id
1 'polypeptide(L)'
;MAAISSLSFTALGQVSGRKRLVSSARPFSSTFDGFRFRKKIFSVSIGTKTQNLNSRMAIIQCMSSVTEVPTVCETKSNFLKAYKRPIPSIYNTVLQELIVQQHLMRYKRTYQYDAVFALGFVTVYDKLMEGYPNDEDREAIFRAYIQALKEDPEQYRNDAQKLEDWARTQSASLLIEFASREGEVEGILKDVSERAGDSGSFSYSRFFAIGLFRLLELANATEPTVLEKLCAALNINKRSIDRDLDVYRNLLSKLVQAKELLKEYVDREKKKREERADQRANEAITKCIGEFQYAGQ
;
A
#
# COMPACT_ATOMS: atom_id res chain seq x y z
N MET A 1 17.20 6.28 26.21
CA MET A 1 15.80 6.55 26.61
C MET A 1 15.39 7.89 26.01
N ALA A 2 14.90 7.90 24.77
CA ALA A 2 14.44 9.12 24.10
C ALA A 2 12.93 8.98 23.85
N ALA A 3 12.15 9.81 24.53
CA ALA A 3 10.71 9.89 24.37
C ALA A 3 10.38 10.66 23.08
N ILE A 4 9.64 10.02 22.18
CA ILE A 4 9.15 10.67 20.95
C ILE A 4 7.84 11.38 21.31
N SER A 5 7.91 12.71 21.20
CA SER A 5 6.86 13.68 21.50
C SER A 5 5.58 13.45 20.69
N SER A 6 4.44 13.49 21.38
CA SER A 6 3.09 13.43 20.81
C SER A 6 2.80 14.65 19.93
N LEU A 7 2.37 14.43 18.69
CA LEU A 7 2.00 15.49 17.76
C LEU A 7 0.55 15.93 17.98
N SER A 8 0.35 17.22 18.24
CA SER A 8 -0.97 17.88 18.24
C SER A 8 -1.07 18.81 17.03
N PHE A 9 -2.14 18.70 16.25
CA PHE A 9 -2.42 19.61 15.13
C PHE A 9 -3.74 20.34 15.36
N THR A 10 -3.67 21.66 15.43
CA THR A 10 -4.80 22.59 15.58
C THR A 10 -5.65 22.64 14.31
N ALA A 11 -6.97 22.53 14.47
CA ALA A 11 -7.97 22.56 13.40
C ALA A 11 -8.30 24.00 12.96
N LEU A 12 -8.37 24.24 11.65
CA LEU A 12 -8.95 25.45 11.07
C LEU A 12 -10.22 25.14 10.26
N GLY A 13 -11.31 25.79 10.68
CA GLY A 13 -12.63 26.07 10.08
C GLY A 13 -13.11 25.37 8.80
N GLN A 14 -14.22 24.63 8.93
CA GLN A 14 -15.11 24.22 7.82
C GLN A 14 -15.96 25.38 7.31
N VAL A 15 -16.16 25.45 5.99
CA VAL A 15 -17.24 26.23 5.33
C VAL A 15 -18.19 25.26 4.62
N SER A 16 -19.48 25.41 4.90
CA SER A 16 -20.59 24.55 4.50
C SER A 16 -21.23 25.02 3.18
N GLY A 17 -21.57 24.08 2.29
CA GLY A 17 -22.30 24.31 1.04
C GLY A 17 -23.25 23.14 0.72
N ARG A 18 -24.53 23.46 0.52
CA ARG A 18 -25.73 22.61 0.69
C ARG A 18 -26.15 21.82 -0.57
N LYS A 19 -26.69 20.61 -0.34
CA LYS A 19 -27.30 19.64 -1.28
C LYS A 19 -28.44 20.19 -2.15
N ARG A 20 -28.63 19.62 -3.35
CA ARG A 20 -29.96 19.35 -3.96
C ARG A 20 -29.97 18.01 -4.72
N LEU A 21 -31.00 17.22 -4.45
CA LEU A 21 -31.39 15.96 -5.09
C LEU A 21 -32.74 16.23 -5.75
N VAL A 22 -32.95 15.82 -7.00
CA VAL A 22 -34.30 15.73 -7.60
C VAL A 22 -34.39 14.41 -8.37
N SER A 23 -35.40 13.63 -7.98
CA SER A 23 -35.89 12.41 -8.62
C SER A 23 -37.14 12.77 -9.43
N SER A 24 -37.35 12.12 -10.58
CA SER A 24 -38.64 12.11 -11.29
C SER A 24 -38.83 10.75 -11.97
N ALA A 25 -40.07 10.27 -11.95
CA ALA A 25 -40.49 8.89 -12.15
C ALA A 25 -41.39 8.72 -13.41
N ARG A 26 -41.16 7.62 -14.15
CA ARG A 26 -42.13 6.71 -14.88
C ARG A 26 -43.13 7.32 -15.91
N PRO A 27 -43.89 6.51 -16.69
CA PRO A 27 -43.67 5.18 -17.31
C PRO A 27 -44.08 5.16 -18.83
N PHE A 28 -43.93 4.02 -19.53
CA PHE A 28 -44.95 3.33 -20.38
C PHE A 28 -44.35 2.39 -21.44
N SER A 29 -45.22 1.47 -21.88
CA SER A 29 -45.03 0.18 -22.53
C SER A 29 -44.85 0.19 -24.05
N SER A 30 -44.20 -0.87 -24.52
CA SER A 30 -44.44 -1.67 -25.74
C SER A 30 -44.67 -0.98 -27.10
N THR A 31 -43.72 -1.21 -28.01
CA THR A 31 -44.05 -1.60 -29.39
C THR A 31 -42.92 -2.45 -29.99
N PHE A 32 -43.33 -3.49 -30.71
CA PHE A 32 -42.51 -4.50 -31.40
C PHE A 32 -42.19 -4.01 -32.82
N ASP A 33 -41.08 -4.51 -33.37
CA ASP A 33 -40.61 -4.55 -34.77
C ASP A 33 -39.16 -4.02 -34.85
N GLY A 34 -38.15 -4.72 -35.36
CA GLY A 34 -38.11 -5.95 -36.12
C GLY A 34 -37.01 -5.81 -37.15
N PHE A 35 -35.75 -6.19 -36.86
CA PHE A 35 -34.75 -6.39 -37.92
C PHE A 35 -33.78 -7.53 -37.56
N ARG A 36 -33.81 -8.55 -38.43
CA ARG A 36 -33.05 -9.80 -38.39
C ARG A 36 -31.57 -9.54 -38.68
N PHE A 37 -30.67 -9.90 -37.76
CA PHE A 37 -29.24 -10.01 -38.07
C PHE A 37 -28.91 -11.39 -38.65
N ARG A 38 -28.49 -11.39 -39.92
CA ARG A 38 -27.86 -12.52 -40.63
C ARG A 38 -26.57 -12.94 -39.91
N LYS A 39 -26.54 -14.16 -39.35
CA LYS A 39 -25.29 -14.87 -39.06
C LYS A 39 -24.83 -15.60 -40.32
N LYS A 40 -23.70 -15.19 -40.91
CA LYS A 40 -22.99 -15.99 -41.92
C LYS A 40 -22.23 -17.10 -41.20
N ILE A 41 -22.81 -18.30 -41.17
CA ILE A 41 -22.10 -19.54 -40.85
C ILE A 41 -21.51 -20.03 -42.19
N PHE A 42 -20.19 -20.07 -42.30
CA PHE A 42 -19.54 -20.77 -43.40
C PHE A 42 -19.56 -22.27 -43.07
N SER A 43 -20.46 -22.99 -43.72
CA SER A 43 -20.48 -24.44 -43.79
C SER A 43 -19.52 -24.90 -44.89
N VAL A 44 -18.47 -25.62 -44.52
CA VAL A 44 -17.76 -26.52 -45.44
C VAL A 44 -17.91 -27.91 -44.86
N SER A 45 -18.76 -28.72 -45.48
CA SER A 45 -18.85 -30.16 -45.24
C SER A 45 -18.44 -30.84 -46.55
N ILE A 46 -17.46 -31.74 -46.50
CA ILE A 46 -17.37 -32.97 -47.29
C ILE A 46 -16.16 -33.77 -46.77
N GLY A 47 -16.38 -35.05 -46.50
CA GLY A 47 -15.31 -36.05 -46.49
C GLY A 47 -15.23 -36.91 -45.22
N THR A 48 -16.10 -37.91 -45.11
CA THR A 48 -15.88 -39.07 -44.24
C THR A 48 -14.75 -39.93 -44.80
N LYS A 49 -13.60 -39.97 -44.11
CA LYS A 49 -12.68 -41.12 -44.14
C LYS A 49 -12.10 -41.34 -42.75
N THR A 50 -12.47 -42.45 -42.16
CA THR A 50 -11.86 -43.05 -40.98
C THR A 50 -10.42 -43.44 -41.30
N GLN A 51 -9.46 -42.79 -40.65
CA GLN A 51 -8.08 -43.28 -40.55
C GLN A 51 -7.63 -43.16 -39.09
N ASN A 52 -7.49 -44.33 -38.45
CA ASN A 52 -6.76 -44.51 -37.21
C ASN A 52 -5.29 -44.18 -37.47
N LEU A 53 -4.77 -43.09 -36.92
CA LEU A 53 -3.34 -42.85 -36.76
C LEU A 53 -3.14 -41.93 -35.54
N ASN A 54 -2.30 -42.39 -34.61
CA ASN A 54 -1.97 -41.76 -33.33
C ASN A 54 -1.54 -40.28 -33.49
N SER A 55 -2.47 -39.35 -33.27
CA SER A 55 -2.15 -37.92 -33.17
C SER A 55 -1.50 -37.64 -31.82
N ARG A 56 -0.18 -37.51 -31.82
CA ARG A 56 0.53 -36.75 -30.79
C ARG A 56 -0.07 -35.35 -30.78
N MET A 57 -0.70 -34.97 -29.67
CA MET A 57 -1.12 -33.61 -29.38
C MET A 57 0.08 -32.69 -29.60
N ALA A 58 0.13 -32.01 -30.74
CA ALA A 58 1.05 -30.91 -30.94
C ALA A 58 0.54 -29.75 -30.06
N ILE A 59 1.05 -29.69 -28.84
CA ILE A 59 0.94 -28.49 -28.01
C ILE A 59 1.71 -27.42 -28.79
N ILE A 60 0.98 -26.52 -29.46
CA ILE A 60 1.56 -25.32 -30.05
C ILE A 60 1.95 -24.43 -28.87
N GLN A 61 3.14 -24.68 -28.33
CA GLN A 61 3.74 -23.85 -27.32
C GLN A 61 4.29 -22.61 -28.02
N CYS A 62 3.47 -21.55 -28.02
CA CYS A 62 3.89 -20.22 -28.44
C CYS A 62 4.93 -19.72 -27.43
N MET A 63 6.22 -20.03 -27.66
CA MET A 63 7.30 -19.47 -26.86
C MET A 63 7.56 -18.05 -27.33
N SER A 64 6.79 -17.11 -26.78
CA SER A 64 7.19 -15.71 -26.77
C SER A 64 8.33 -15.57 -25.77
N SER A 65 9.57 -15.37 -26.24
CA SER A 65 10.72 -15.03 -25.40
C SER A 65 10.69 -13.59 -24.89
N VAL A 66 9.48 -13.03 -24.73
CA VAL A 66 9.27 -11.81 -23.95
C VAL A 66 9.30 -12.24 -22.50
N THR A 67 10.20 -11.69 -21.70
CA THR A 67 10.15 -11.84 -20.24
C THR A 67 8.74 -11.53 -19.78
N GLU A 68 7.99 -12.56 -19.42
CA GLU A 68 6.57 -12.44 -19.09
C GLU A 68 6.45 -11.49 -17.91
N VAL A 69 5.72 -10.38 -18.09
CA VAL A 69 5.47 -9.41 -17.03
C VAL A 69 4.71 -10.17 -15.93
N PRO A 70 5.26 -10.25 -14.71
CA PRO A 70 4.63 -11.03 -13.65
C PRO A 70 3.19 -10.59 -13.41
N THR A 71 2.32 -11.52 -13.06
CA THR A 71 0.96 -11.16 -12.66
C THR A 71 0.91 -10.69 -11.21
N VAL A 72 -0.15 -9.97 -10.84
CA VAL A 72 -0.44 -9.61 -9.43
C VAL A 72 -0.49 -10.88 -8.56
N CYS A 73 -1.10 -11.95 -9.08
CA CYS A 73 -1.20 -13.24 -8.38
C CYS A 73 0.18 -13.84 -8.10
N GLU A 74 1.08 -13.82 -9.09
CA GLU A 74 2.46 -14.28 -8.91
C GLU A 74 3.22 -13.46 -7.87
N THR A 75 3.08 -12.13 -7.90
CA THR A 75 3.73 -11.26 -6.91
C THR A 75 3.25 -11.57 -5.49
N LYS A 76 1.94 -11.73 -5.30
CA LYS A 76 1.38 -12.18 -4.01
C LYS A 76 1.87 -13.57 -3.61
N SER A 77 1.93 -14.50 -4.56
CA SER A 77 2.47 -15.84 -4.32
C SER A 77 3.94 -15.78 -3.89
N ASN A 78 4.75 -14.96 -4.55
CA ASN A 78 6.17 -14.77 -4.21
C ASN A 78 6.34 -14.20 -2.81
N PHE A 79 5.51 -13.23 -2.42
CA PHE A 79 5.50 -12.70 -1.05
C PHE A 79 5.20 -13.78 -0.01
N LEU A 80 4.15 -14.58 -0.22
CA LEU A 80 3.76 -15.66 0.71
C LEU A 80 4.79 -16.82 0.73
N LYS A 81 5.53 -17.04 -0.36
CA LYS A 81 6.64 -18.00 -0.40
C LYS A 81 7.86 -17.48 0.38
N ALA A 82 8.15 -16.19 0.27
CA ALA A 82 9.27 -15.54 0.95
C ALA A 82 9.01 -15.38 2.46
N TYR A 83 7.79 -15.02 2.87
CA TYR A 83 7.40 -14.91 4.27
C TYR A 83 6.28 -15.88 4.63
N LYS A 84 6.65 -16.97 5.33
CA LYS A 84 5.75 -18.10 5.64
C LYS A 84 5.03 -18.00 7.00
N ARG A 85 5.41 -17.04 7.85
CA ARG A 85 4.83 -16.88 9.18
C ARG A 85 3.46 -16.17 9.06
N PRO A 86 2.51 -16.46 9.96
CA PRO A 86 1.21 -15.79 9.92
C PRO A 86 1.36 -14.30 10.25
N ILE A 87 0.75 -13.44 9.43
CA ILE A 87 0.67 -11.99 9.67
C ILE A 87 -0.71 -11.69 10.28
N PRO A 88 -0.80 -10.96 11.41
CA PRO A 88 -2.09 -10.54 11.95
C PRO A 88 -2.94 -9.82 10.90
N SER A 89 -4.23 -10.14 10.85
CA SER A 89 -5.14 -9.72 9.77
C SER A 89 -5.19 -8.21 9.56
N ILE A 90 -5.08 -7.41 10.63
CA ILE A 90 -5.04 -5.95 10.58
C ILE A 90 -3.92 -5.40 9.70
N TYR A 91 -2.74 -6.04 9.72
CA TYR A 91 -1.61 -5.67 8.86
C TYR A 91 -1.71 -6.35 7.50
N ASN A 92 -2.08 -7.64 7.48
CA ASN A 92 -2.08 -8.43 6.25
C ASN A 92 -3.02 -7.85 5.18
N THR A 93 -4.23 -7.41 5.54
CA THR A 93 -5.17 -6.83 4.56
C THR A 93 -4.55 -5.64 3.84
N VAL A 94 -3.95 -4.72 4.59
CA VAL A 94 -3.37 -3.48 4.05
C VAL A 94 -2.08 -3.77 3.29
N LEU A 95 -1.23 -4.69 3.78
CA LEU A 95 -0.03 -5.13 3.06
C LEU A 95 -0.38 -5.74 1.70
N GLN A 96 -1.41 -6.60 1.63
CA GLN A 96 -1.85 -7.22 0.38
C GLN A 96 -2.42 -6.20 -0.61
N GLU A 97 -3.13 -5.18 -0.15
CA GLU A 97 -3.57 -4.06 -0.99
C GLU A 97 -2.38 -3.23 -1.49
N LEU A 98 -1.42 -2.96 -0.60
CA LEU A 98 -0.19 -2.23 -0.94
C LEU A 98 0.60 -2.96 -2.01
N ILE A 99 0.76 -4.29 -1.91
CA ILE A 99 1.45 -5.12 -2.91
C ILE A 99 0.78 -4.96 -4.28
N VAL A 100 -0.56 -4.98 -4.35
CA VAL A 100 -1.28 -4.80 -5.61
C VAL A 100 -0.99 -3.42 -6.21
N GLN A 101 -1.08 -2.37 -5.38
CA GLN A 101 -0.84 -1.00 -5.84
C GLN A 101 0.58 -0.81 -6.35
N GLN A 102 1.58 -1.29 -5.62
CA GLN A 102 2.97 -1.18 -6.03
C GLN A 102 3.28 -2.06 -7.24
N HIS A 103 2.71 -3.27 -7.34
CA HIS A 103 2.84 -4.10 -8.53
C HIS A 103 2.36 -3.38 -9.79
N LEU A 104 1.15 -2.81 -9.75
CA LEU A 104 0.57 -2.07 -10.87
C LEU A 104 1.37 -0.82 -11.24
N MET A 105 2.19 -0.32 -10.33
CA MET A 105 3.08 0.82 -10.53
C MET A 105 4.44 0.37 -11.08
N ARG A 106 5.03 -0.67 -10.50
CA ARG A 106 6.34 -1.25 -10.83
C ARG A 106 6.43 -1.78 -12.25
N TYR A 107 5.34 -2.34 -12.75
CA TYR A 107 5.27 -2.94 -14.09
C TYR A 107 4.62 -2.01 -15.13
N LYS A 108 4.45 -0.71 -14.80
CA LYS A 108 4.11 0.29 -15.83
C LYS A 108 5.29 0.43 -16.79
N ARG A 109 4.98 0.68 -18.07
CA ARG A 109 6.00 0.93 -19.10
C ARG A 109 6.90 2.13 -18.78
N THR A 110 6.37 3.12 -18.08
CA THR A 110 7.07 4.35 -17.70
C THR A 110 7.74 4.24 -16.33
N TYR A 111 7.68 3.07 -15.67
CA TYR A 111 8.27 2.92 -14.34
C TYR A 111 9.78 3.07 -14.40
N GLN A 112 10.30 3.91 -13.52
CA GLN A 112 11.70 4.03 -13.21
C GLN A 112 11.83 4.12 -11.70
N TYR A 113 12.82 3.43 -11.15
CA TYR A 113 13.11 3.54 -9.72
C TYR A 113 13.51 4.97 -9.38
N ASP A 114 13.10 5.41 -8.19
CA ASP A 114 13.31 6.75 -7.71
C ASP A 114 13.54 6.73 -6.19
N ALA A 115 14.56 7.43 -5.71
CA ALA A 115 14.89 7.44 -4.29
C ALA A 115 13.88 8.23 -3.44
N VAL A 116 13.23 9.26 -3.99
CA VAL A 116 12.14 9.99 -3.33
C VAL A 116 10.91 9.08 -3.21
N PHE A 117 10.63 8.28 -4.24
CA PHE A 117 9.64 7.21 -4.15
C PHE A 117 9.98 6.22 -3.03
N ALA A 118 11.22 5.74 -2.97
CA ALA A 118 11.65 4.76 -1.97
C ALA A 118 11.49 5.30 -0.54
N LEU A 119 11.91 6.54 -0.31
CA LEU A 119 11.69 7.26 0.96
C LEU A 119 10.20 7.26 1.33
N GLY A 120 9.34 7.62 0.38
CA GLY A 120 7.90 7.65 0.62
C GLY A 120 7.33 6.28 0.93
N PHE A 121 7.71 5.24 0.19
CA PHE A 121 7.27 3.87 0.45
C PHE A 121 7.72 3.38 1.84
N VAL A 122 9.00 3.56 2.17
CA VAL A 122 9.57 3.19 3.47
C VAL A 122 8.82 3.89 4.60
N THR A 123 8.53 5.18 4.45
CA THR A 123 7.75 5.97 5.41
C THR A 123 6.35 5.37 5.62
N VAL A 124 5.64 5.03 4.53
CA VAL A 124 4.30 4.40 4.64
C VAL A 124 4.40 3.04 5.32
N TYR A 125 5.38 2.23 4.93
CA TYR A 125 5.56 0.89 5.47
C TYR A 125 5.82 0.93 6.98
N ASP A 126 6.76 1.76 7.43
CA ASP A 126 7.12 1.83 8.84
C ASP A 126 5.96 2.34 9.70
N LYS A 127 5.18 3.32 9.20
CA LYS A 127 3.95 3.78 9.88
C LYS A 127 2.85 2.73 9.89
N LEU A 128 2.68 2.00 8.79
CA LEU A 128 1.73 0.90 8.71
C LEU A 128 2.08 -0.18 9.74
N MET A 129 3.36 -0.53 9.83
CA MET A 129 3.87 -1.61 10.69
C MET A 129 4.22 -1.15 12.11
N GLU A 130 3.95 0.11 12.46
CA GLU A 130 4.11 0.63 13.81
C GLU A 130 3.26 -0.18 14.82
N GLY A 131 3.89 -0.66 15.90
CA GLY A 131 3.23 -1.51 16.88
C GLY A 131 3.06 -2.98 16.45
N TYR A 132 3.74 -3.42 15.40
CA TYR A 132 3.84 -4.85 15.08
C TYR A 132 4.57 -5.59 16.23
N PRO A 133 4.15 -6.81 16.64
CA PRO A 133 4.66 -7.44 17.87
C PRO A 133 6.16 -7.77 17.90
N ASN A 134 6.78 -7.96 16.74
CA ASN A 134 8.18 -8.37 16.60
C ASN A 134 8.88 -7.55 15.51
N ASP A 135 9.94 -6.82 15.87
CA ASP A 135 10.70 -5.98 14.94
C ASP A 135 11.47 -6.79 13.88
N GLU A 136 11.95 -7.99 14.23
CA GLU A 136 12.63 -8.87 13.25
C GLU A 136 11.67 -9.34 12.16
N ASP A 137 10.44 -9.68 12.56
CA ASP A 137 9.38 -10.05 11.62
C ASP A 137 8.96 -8.86 10.77
N ARG A 138 8.93 -7.64 11.33
CA ARG A 138 8.69 -6.41 10.54
C ARG A 138 9.72 -6.29 9.43
N GLU A 139 11.02 -6.36 9.74
CA GLU A 139 12.05 -6.26 8.69
C GLU A 139 12.07 -7.47 7.73
N ALA A 140 11.73 -8.68 8.21
CA ALA A 140 11.58 -9.84 7.34
C ALA A 140 10.41 -9.68 6.35
N ILE A 141 9.28 -9.12 6.80
CA ILE A 141 8.13 -8.80 5.95
C ILE A 141 8.51 -7.73 4.93
N PHE A 142 9.23 -6.67 5.33
CA PHE A 142 9.70 -5.63 4.42
C PHE A 142 10.56 -6.22 3.30
N ARG A 143 11.56 -7.03 3.66
CA ARG A 143 12.44 -7.70 2.68
C ARG A 143 11.65 -8.61 1.75
N ALA A 144 10.78 -9.47 2.29
CA ALA A 144 9.94 -10.35 1.50
C ALA A 144 9.01 -9.58 0.55
N TYR A 145 8.48 -8.43 0.98
CA TYR A 145 7.62 -7.56 0.19
C TYR A 145 8.38 -7.02 -1.04
N ILE A 146 9.53 -6.37 -0.82
CA ILE A 146 10.29 -5.73 -1.89
C ILE A 146 10.86 -6.78 -2.86
N GLN A 147 11.35 -7.91 -2.33
CA GLN A 147 11.84 -9.02 -3.15
C GLN A 147 10.73 -9.66 -3.99
N ALA A 148 9.48 -9.72 -3.50
CA ALA A 148 8.35 -10.24 -4.27
C ALA A 148 8.07 -9.41 -5.54
N LEU A 149 8.42 -8.12 -5.52
CA LEU A 149 8.36 -7.19 -6.65
C LEU A 149 9.61 -7.23 -7.54
N LYS A 150 10.58 -8.11 -7.23
CA LYS A 150 11.89 -8.22 -7.90
C LYS A 150 12.73 -6.94 -7.77
N GLU A 151 12.70 -6.34 -6.58
CA GLU A 151 13.50 -5.16 -6.24
C GLU A 151 14.41 -5.44 -5.05
N ASP A 152 15.34 -4.53 -4.77
CA ASP A 152 16.32 -4.65 -3.69
C ASP A 152 15.84 -3.92 -2.42
N PRO A 153 15.52 -4.63 -1.32
CA PRO A 153 15.13 -3.99 -0.06
C PRO A 153 16.23 -3.14 0.56
N GLU A 154 17.50 -3.50 0.38
CA GLU A 154 18.61 -2.76 0.98
C GLU A 154 18.78 -1.41 0.28
N GLN A 155 18.63 -1.37 -1.05
CA GLN A 155 18.60 -0.11 -1.80
C GLN A 155 17.51 0.83 -1.27
N TYR A 156 16.29 0.33 -1.06
CA TYR A 156 15.19 1.14 -0.52
C TYR A 156 15.51 1.73 0.86
N ARG A 157 16.05 0.93 1.78
CA ARG A 157 16.41 1.38 3.14
C ARG A 157 17.55 2.39 3.10
N ASN A 158 18.60 2.13 2.32
CA ASN A 158 19.77 3.00 2.22
C ASN A 158 19.43 4.35 1.57
N ASP A 159 18.67 4.35 0.48
CA ASP A 159 18.28 5.59 -0.20
C ASP A 159 17.32 6.40 0.67
N ALA A 160 16.35 5.75 1.34
CA ALA A 160 15.47 6.43 2.29
C ALA A 160 16.28 7.10 3.40
N GLN A 161 17.18 6.36 4.06
CA GLN A 161 18.02 6.88 5.14
C GLN A 161 18.89 8.06 4.67
N LYS A 162 19.51 7.94 3.49
CA LYS A 162 20.33 9.01 2.88
C LYS A 162 19.53 10.29 2.67
N LEU A 163 18.32 10.18 2.10
CA LEU A 163 17.45 11.32 1.88
C LEU A 163 16.96 11.92 3.20
N GLU A 164 16.67 11.10 4.22
CA GLU A 164 16.29 11.58 5.54
C GLU A 164 17.42 12.38 6.21
N ASP A 165 18.63 11.85 6.20
CA ASP A 165 19.80 12.51 6.79
C ASP A 165 20.13 13.81 6.10
N TRP A 166 20.07 13.83 4.76
CA TRP A 166 20.20 15.05 4.00
C TRP A 166 19.10 16.06 4.35
N ALA A 167 17.84 15.64 4.43
CA ALA A 167 16.71 16.54 4.73
C ALA A 167 16.84 17.20 6.10
N ARG A 168 17.31 16.46 7.11
CA ARG A 168 17.55 16.98 8.47
C ARG A 168 18.58 18.11 8.51
N THR A 169 19.48 18.20 7.54
CA THR A 169 20.47 19.29 7.45
C THR A 169 20.01 20.46 6.59
N GLN A 170 18.83 20.39 5.96
CA GLN A 170 18.33 21.46 5.11
C GLN A 170 17.46 22.46 5.85
N SER A 171 17.34 23.64 5.25
CA SER A 171 16.29 24.62 5.54
C SER A 171 15.33 24.73 4.35
N ALA A 172 14.21 25.43 4.53
CA ALA A 172 13.23 25.66 3.46
C ALA A 172 13.85 26.24 2.18
N SER A 173 14.78 27.20 2.29
CA SER A 173 15.45 27.80 1.12
C SER A 173 16.40 26.82 0.45
N LEU A 174 17.21 26.11 1.22
CA LEU A 174 18.18 25.14 0.70
C LEU A 174 17.52 23.96 -0.02
N LEU A 175 16.34 23.56 0.43
CA LEU A 175 15.50 22.56 -0.25
C LEU A 175 15.03 23.03 -1.62
N ILE A 176 14.57 24.28 -1.73
CA ILE A 176 14.05 24.84 -2.98
C ILE A 176 15.19 25.09 -3.98
N GLU A 177 16.36 25.51 -3.48
CA GLU A 177 17.54 25.85 -4.27
C GLU A 177 18.40 24.63 -4.64
N PHE A 178 17.86 23.40 -4.53
CA PHE A 178 18.59 22.16 -4.85
C PHE A 178 19.21 22.17 -6.26
N ALA A 179 18.54 22.83 -7.24
CA ALA A 179 18.99 22.88 -8.62
C ALA A 179 20.31 23.66 -8.80
N SER A 180 20.62 24.60 -7.91
CA SER A 180 21.85 25.41 -7.96
C SER A 180 22.99 24.83 -7.11
N ARG A 181 22.75 23.70 -6.45
CA ARG A 181 23.68 23.07 -5.51
C ARG A 181 24.18 21.75 -6.06
N GLU A 182 25.34 21.32 -5.59
CA GLU A 182 25.92 20.02 -5.94
C GLU A 182 25.95 19.10 -4.72
N GLY A 183 25.62 17.84 -4.96
CA GLY A 183 25.51 16.81 -3.96
C GLY A 183 24.75 15.62 -4.51
N GLU A 184 24.84 14.48 -3.82
CA GLU A 184 24.21 13.24 -4.29
C GLU A 184 22.68 13.37 -4.31
N VAL A 185 22.07 13.91 -3.24
CA VAL A 185 20.61 14.08 -3.15
C VAL A 185 20.14 15.21 -4.05
N GLU A 186 20.89 16.30 -4.17
CA GLU A 186 20.64 17.36 -5.13
C GLU A 186 20.63 16.80 -6.57
N GLY A 187 21.55 15.91 -6.91
CA GLY A 187 21.60 15.20 -8.19
C GLY A 187 20.35 14.34 -8.43
N ILE A 188 19.87 13.62 -7.41
CA ILE A 188 18.62 12.86 -7.48
C ILE A 188 17.44 13.79 -7.78
N LEU A 189 17.33 14.92 -7.08
CA LEU A 189 16.24 15.88 -7.29
C LEU A 189 16.32 16.57 -8.66
N LYS A 190 17.53 16.81 -9.19
CA LYS A 190 17.75 17.29 -10.57
C LYS A 190 17.25 16.27 -11.60
N ASP A 191 17.63 14.99 -11.48
CA ASP A 191 17.13 13.92 -12.36
C ASP A 191 15.59 13.82 -12.32
N VAL A 192 14.98 13.94 -11.13
CA VAL A 192 13.52 14.02 -11.00
C VAL A 192 12.96 15.21 -11.77
N SER A 193 13.53 16.40 -11.59
CA SER A 193 13.06 17.64 -12.23
C SER A 193 13.15 17.56 -13.75
N GLU A 194 14.24 17.02 -14.28
CA GLU A 194 14.45 16.82 -15.72
C GLU A 194 13.41 15.84 -16.29
N ARG A 195 13.26 14.66 -15.67
CA ARG A 195 12.28 13.66 -16.12
C ARG A 195 10.84 14.15 -16.01
N ALA A 196 10.52 14.96 -15.01
CA ALA A 196 9.18 15.52 -14.82
C ALA A 196 8.87 16.68 -15.79
N GLY A 197 9.90 17.42 -16.22
CA GLY A 197 9.79 18.42 -17.28
C GLY A 197 9.59 17.83 -18.67
N ASP A 198 10.15 16.65 -18.92
CA ASP A 198 9.97 15.91 -20.16
C ASP A 198 8.59 15.24 -20.23
N SER A 199 7.90 15.44 -21.36
CA SER A 199 6.47 15.11 -21.55
C SER A 199 6.07 13.61 -21.53
N GLY A 200 6.85 12.70 -20.93
CA GLY A 200 6.43 11.29 -20.82
C GLY A 200 7.33 10.31 -20.08
N SER A 201 8.41 10.72 -19.41
CA SER A 201 9.31 9.80 -18.72
C SER A 201 9.01 9.65 -17.22
N PHE A 202 8.46 10.68 -16.57
CA PHE A 202 8.23 10.62 -15.13
C PHE A 202 6.94 9.88 -14.72
N SER A 203 7.10 8.79 -13.98
CA SER A 203 5.99 8.07 -13.35
C SER A 203 5.68 8.61 -11.96
N TYR A 204 4.83 9.62 -11.89
CA TYR A 204 4.29 10.10 -10.62
C TYR A 204 3.54 8.98 -9.85
N SER A 205 3.71 8.95 -8.53
CA SER A 205 2.98 8.05 -7.64
C SER A 205 2.66 8.72 -6.31
N ARG A 206 1.71 8.14 -5.56
CA ARG A 206 1.42 8.58 -4.20
C ARG A 206 2.63 8.47 -3.27
N PHE A 207 3.43 7.42 -3.41
CA PHE A 207 4.63 7.27 -2.59
C PHE A 207 5.64 8.40 -2.87
N PHE A 208 5.78 8.82 -4.12
CA PHE A 208 6.60 9.99 -4.45
C PHE A 208 6.13 11.25 -3.70
N ALA A 209 4.81 11.53 -3.68
CA ALA A 209 4.27 12.67 -2.94
C ALA A 209 4.55 12.59 -1.43
N ILE A 210 4.41 11.40 -0.86
CA ILE A 210 4.72 11.15 0.56
C ILE A 210 6.21 11.33 0.84
N GLY A 211 7.08 10.88 -0.05
CA GLY A 211 8.53 11.08 0.04
C GLY A 211 8.89 12.57 0.02
N LEU A 212 8.29 13.34 -0.88
CA LEU A 212 8.49 14.79 -0.92
C LEU A 212 8.03 15.47 0.37
N PHE A 213 6.86 15.08 0.87
CA PHE A 213 6.36 15.60 2.15
C PHE A 213 7.27 15.21 3.31
N ARG A 214 7.83 14.00 3.30
CA ARG A 214 8.77 13.54 4.32
C ARG A 214 10.06 14.37 4.35
N LEU A 215 10.58 14.76 3.18
CA LEU A 215 11.72 15.70 3.09
C LEU A 215 11.38 17.04 3.74
N LEU A 216 10.20 17.60 3.45
CA LEU A 216 9.74 18.87 4.04
C LEU A 216 9.55 18.77 5.56
N GLU A 217 8.98 17.65 6.03
CA GLU A 217 8.78 17.39 7.46
C GLU A 217 10.12 17.37 8.21
N LEU A 218 11.12 16.65 7.69
CA LEU A 218 12.43 16.53 8.33
C LEU A 218 13.23 17.84 8.33
N ALA A 219 13.02 18.71 7.34
CA ALA A 219 13.60 20.05 7.29
C ALA A 219 12.80 21.10 8.07
N ASN A 220 11.73 20.72 8.77
CA ASN A 220 10.78 21.64 9.43
C ASN A 220 10.24 22.73 8.48
N ALA A 221 9.96 22.36 7.23
CA ALA A 221 9.62 23.28 6.14
C ALA A 221 8.23 22.97 5.53
N THR A 222 7.27 22.59 6.36
CA THR A 222 5.92 22.12 5.93
C THR A 222 4.97 23.24 5.51
N GLU A 223 5.46 24.47 5.35
CA GLU A 223 4.66 25.62 4.94
C GLU A 223 4.14 25.44 3.50
N PRO A 224 2.86 25.77 3.20
CA PRO A 224 2.28 25.56 1.87
C PRO A 224 3.04 26.26 0.74
N THR A 225 3.65 27.41 1.05
CA THR A 225 4.43 28.22 0.10
C THR A 225 5.76 27.56 -0.26
N VAL A 226 6.38 26.81 0.67
CA VAL A 226 7.61 26.06 0.43
C VAL A 226 7.30 24.87 -0.47
N LEU A 227 6.23 24.13 -0.17
CA LEU A 227 5.77 23.03 -1.00
C LEU A 227 5.48 23.50 -2.43
N GLU A 228 4.80 24.64 -2.60
CA GLU A 228 4.52 25.20 -3.92
C GLU A 228 5.79 25.51 -4.72
N LYS A 229 6.78 26.17 -4.10
CA LYS A 229 8.07 26.47 -4.74
C LYS A 229 8.86 25.21 -5.08
N LEU A 230 8.86 24.22 -4.19
CA LEU A 230 9.54 22.95 -4.41
C LEU A 230 8.89 22.15 -5.55
N CYS A 231 7.56 22.11 -5.61
CA CYS A 231 6.81 21.51 -6.72
C CYS A 231 7.17 22.17 -8.06
N ALA A 232 7.24 23.50 -8.08
CA ALA A 232 7.61 24.25 -9.28
C ALA A 232 9.05 23.93 -9.72
N ALA A 233 10.00 23.89 -8.78
CA ALA A 233 11.39 23.55 -9.06
C ALA A 233 11.58 22.10 -9.57
N LEU A 234 10.71 21.18 -9.16
CA LEU A 234 10.69 19.79 -9.61
C LEU A 234 9.85 19.55 -10.88
N ASN A 235 9.20 20.57 -11.45
CA ASN A 235 8.24 20.43 -12.55
C ASN A 235 7.06 19.49 -12.23
N ILE A 236 6.62 19.44 -10.97
CA ILE A 236 5.54 18.55 -10.52
C ILE A 236 4.26 19.34 -10.22
N ASN A 237 3.12 18.76 -10.60
CA ASN A 237 1.82 19.35 -10.34
C ASN A 237 1.46 19.32 -8.84
N LYS A 238 1.48 20.49 -8.19
CA LYS A 238 1.10 20.66 -6.78
C LYS A 238 -0.27 20.05 -6.43
N ARG A 239 -1.27 20.18 -7.31
CA ARG A 239 -2.63 19.67 -7.05
C ARG A 239 -2.66 18.15 -6.94
N SER A 240 -1.78 17.45 -7.66
CA SER A 240 -1.66 15.99 -7.53
C SER A 240 -1.09 15.60 -6.17
N ILE A 241 -0.09 16.34 -5.69
CA ILE A 241 0.52 16.13 -4.38
C ILE A 241 -0.49 16.40 -3.26
N ASP A 242 -1.16 17.56 -3.26
CA ASP A 242 -2.16 17.91 -2.24
C ASP A 242 -3.24 16.81 -2.12
N ARG A 243 -3.76 16.34 -3.27
CA ARG A 243 -4.76 15.26 -3.31
C ARG A 243 -4.25 13.96 -2.68
N ASP A 244 -3.02 13.55 -3.01
CA ASP A 244 -2.47 12.29 -2.52
C ASP A 244 -2.07 12.35 -1.04
N LEU A 245 -1.63 13.51 -0.56
CA LEU A 245 -1.37 13.74 0.86
C LEU A 245 -2.66 13.68 1.70
N ASP A 246 -3.76 14.26 1.20
CA ASP A 246 -5.07 14.12 1.84
C ASP A 246 -5.53 12.67 1.91
N VAL A 247 -5.35 11.90 0.83
CA VAL A 247 -5.68 10.47 0.81
C VAL A 247 -4.81 9.70 1.80
N TYR A 248 -3.51 9.98 1.87
CA TYR A 248 -2.59 9.34 2.80
C TYR A 248 -2.94 9.63 4.26
N ARG A 249 -3.22 10.89 4.60
CA ARG A 249 -3.65 11.29 5.95
C ARG A 249 -4.91 10.54 6.37
N ASN A 250 -5.89 10.46 5.48
CA ASN A 250 -7.13 9.71 5.73
C ASN A 250 -6.89 8.21 5.92
N LEU A 251 -5.93 7.62 5.18
CA LEU A 251 -5.54 6.21 5.35
C LEU A 251 -4.90 5.98 6.72
N LEU A 252 -3.92 6.79 7.11
CA LEU A 252 -3.25 6.68 8.40
C LEU A 252 -4.23 6.81 9.58
N SER A 253 -5.14 7.80 9.55
CA SER A 253 -6.14 7.98 10.59
C SER A 253 -7.03 6.75 10.77
N LYS A 254 -7.43 6.09 9.67
CA LYS A 254 -8.22 4.85 9.74
C LYS A 254 -7.42 3.68 10.31
N LEU A 255 -6.13 3.58 9.99
CA LEU A 255 -5.26 2.53 10.52
C LEU A 255 -5.05 2.68 12.02
N VAL A 256 -4.83 3.91 12.50
CA VAL A 256 -4.70 4.19 13.93
C VAL A 256 -5.97 3.79 14.67
N GLN A 257 -7.15 4.21 14.18
CA GLN A 257 -8.44 3.84 14.76
C GLN A 257 -8.65 2.32 14.78
N ALA A 258 -8.29 1.62 13.70
CA ALA A 258 -8.41 0.16 13.64
C ALA A 258 -7.48 -0.54 14.65
N LYS A 259 -6.27 -0.03 14.85
CA LYS A 259 -5.30 -0.56 15.83
C LYS A 259 -5.79 -0.36 17.26
N GLU A 260 -6.34 0.81 17.58
CA GLU A 260 -6.91 1.11 18.89
C GLU A 260 -8.09 0.17 19.21
N LEU A 261 -9.04 0.02 18.28
CA LEU A 261 -10.18 -0.90 18.45
C LEU A 261 -9.75 -2.35 18.66
N LEU A 262 -8.71 -2.80 17.94
CA LEU A 262 -8.18 -4.15 18.11
C LEU A 262 -7.49 -4.31 19.47
N LYS A 263 -6.71 -3.32 19.90
CA LYS A 263 -6.08 -3.33 21.22
C LYS A 263 -7.13 -3.45 22.32
N GLU A 264 -8.17 -2.63 22.27
CA GLU A 264 -9.31 -2.72 23.20
C GLU A 264 -10.03 -4.06 23.14
N TYR A 265 -10.18 -4.65 21.95
CA TYR A 265 -10.78 -5.97 21.80
C TYR A 265 -9.92 -7.07 22.45
N VAL A 266 -8.61 -7.06 22.19
CA VAL A 266 -7.65 -8.01 22.77
C VAL A 266 -7.60 -7.88 24.28
N ASP A 267 -7.57 -6.67 24.81
CA ASP A 267 -7.53 -6.42 26.26
C ASP A 267 -8.83 -6.89 26.94
N ARG A 268 -9.99 -6.65 26.31
CA ARG A 268 -11.27 -7.19 26.80
C ARG A 268 -11.30 -8.71 26.78
N GLU A 269 -10.80 -9.34 25.73
CA GLU A 269 -10.77 -10.81 25.64
C GLU A 269 -9.77 -11.44 26.62
N LYS A 270 -8.63 -10.78 26.90
CA LYS A 270 -7.71 -11.19 27.97
C LYS A 270 -8.37 -11.12 29.34
N LYS A 271 -9.00 -9.98 29.66
CA LYS A 271 -9.74 -9.81 30.93
C LYS A 271 -10.83 -10.86 31.11
N LYS A 272 -11.63 -11.12 30.07
CA LYS A 272 -12.64 -12.20 30.11
C LYS A 272 -12.02 -13.60 30.27
N ARG A 273 -10.79 -13.83 29.80
CA ARG A 273 -10.12 -15.13 30.01
C ARG A 273 -9.58 -15.26 31.42
N GLU A 274 -9.03 -14.19 31.97
CA GLU A 274 -8.58 -14.12 33.37
C GLU A 274 -9.77 -14.35 34.31
N GLU A 275 -10.88 -13.63 34.11
CA GLU A 275 -12.11 -13.81 34.90
C GLU A 275 -12.65 -15.26 34.84
N ARG A 276 -12.60 -15.90 33.66
CA ARG A 276 -13.00 -17.32 33.52
C ARG A 276 -12.00 -18.28 34.15
N ALA A 277 -10.70 -17.95 34.15
CA ALA A 277 -9.69 -18.76 34.80
C ALA A 277 -9.82 -18.68 36.32
N ASP A 278 -10.07 -17.49 36.86
CA ASP A 278 -10.32 -17.27 38.29
C ASP A 278 -11.60 -17.95 38.75
N GLN A 279 -12.68 -17.88 37.96
CA GLN A 279 -13.92 -18.62 38.24
C GLN A 279 -13.68 -20.14 38.28
N ARG A 280 -12.95 -20.69 37.29
CA ARG A 280 -12.62 -22.12 37.27
C ARG A 280 -11.70 -22.54 38.42
N ALA A 281 -10.75 -21.69 38.82
CA ALA A 281 -9.90 -21.94 39.97
C ALA A 281 -10.70 -21.94 41.28
N ASN A 282 -11.61 -20.98 41.45
CA ASN A 282 -12.49 -20.90 42.61
C ASN A 282 -13.49 -22.06 42.69
N GLU A 283 -14.06 -22.49 41.55
CA GLU A 283 -14.91 -23.67 41.45
C GLU A 283 -14.15 -24.96 41.80
N ALA A 284 -12.91 -25.11 41.31
CA ALA A 284 -12.06 -26.26 41.62
C ALA A 284 -11.69 -26.32 43.11
N ILE A 285 -11.35 -25.18 43.73
CA ILE A 285 -11.06 -25.09 45.16
C ILE A 285 -12.30 -25.48 45.99
N THR A 286 -13.49 -24.98 45.61
CA THR A 286 -14.74 -25.29 46.30
C THR A 286 -15.09 -26.77 46.21
N LYS A 287 -14.90 -27.39 45.04
CA LYS A 287 -15.16 -28.81 44.83
C LYS A 287 -14.21 -29.70 45.64
N CYS A 288 -12.92 -29.38 45.67
CA CYS A 288 -11.95 -30.11 46.49
C CYS A 288 -12.29 -30.02 47.98
N ILE A 289 -12.65 -28.83 48.49
CA ILE A 289 -13.02 -28.66 49.90
C ILE A 289 -14.30 -29.43 50.26
N GLY A 290 -15.28 -29.47 49.36
CA GLY A 290 -16.51 -30.25 49.53
C GLY A 290 -16.28 -31.77 49.56
N GLU A 291 -15.33 -32.27 48.76
CA GLU A 291 -14.94 -33.69 48.75
C GLU A 291 -14.19 -34.10 50.04
N PHE A 292 -13.37 -33.21 50.62
CA PHE A 292 -12.71 -33.46 51.91
C PHE A 292 -13.68 -33.52 53.10
N GLN A 293 -14.80 -32.78 53.06
CA GLN A 293 -15.84 -32.87 54.10
C GLN A 293 -16.66 -34.15 54.02
N TYR A 294 -16.76 -34.79 52.85
CA TYR A 294 -17.47 -36.06 52.66
C TYR A 294 -16.60 -37.30 52.92
N ALA A 295 -15.27 -37.19 52.88
CA ALA A 295 -14.35 -38.31 53.13
C ALA A 295 -14.00 -38.52 54.61
N GLY A 296 -14.51 -37.67 55.51
CA GLY A 296 -14.24 -37.71 56.95
C GLY A 296 -15.41 -38.19 57.83
N GLN A 297 -16.46 -38.76 57.25
CA GLN A 297 -17.59 -39.39 57.97
C GLN A 297 -17.57 -40.91 57.82
#